data_AF-A0A0B7BTB5-F1
#
_entry.id   AF-A0A0B7BTB5-F1
#
_cell.length_a   1.000
_cell.length_b   1.000
_cell.length_c   1.000
_cell.angle_alpha   90.00
_cell.angle_beta   90.00
_cell.angle_gamma   90.00
#
_symmetry.space_group_name_H-M   'P 1'
#
loop_
_entity.id
_entity.type
_entity.pdbx_description
1 polymer ?
#
loop_
_entity_poly.entity_id
_entity_poly.type
_entity_poly.pdbx_seq_one_letter_code
_entity_poly.pdbx_strand_id
1 'polypeptide(L)' 'MEGHTAEQLAQSLLDFLKENGIDIKDCRGQSYDNASNMSGKYNGLQAHIKDAEYIPCFAHSLNLVAKCAAECYL' A
#
# COMPACT_ATOMS: atom_id res chain seq x y z
N MET A 1 7.35 12.09 -15.33
CA MET A 1 8.08 10.87 -14.91
C MET A 1 7.63 10.60 -13.48
N GLU A 2 6.58 9.79 -13.31
CA GLU A 2 6.15 9.36 -11.98
C GLU A 2 7.19 8.35 -11.50
N GLY A 3 7.95 8.70 -10.48
CA GLY A 3 8.84 7.72 -9.86
C GLY A 3 8.05 6.85 -8.87
N HIS A 4 8.65 5.73 -8.49
CA HIS A 4 8.02 4.74 -7.62
C HIS A 4 8.41 4.92 -6.15
N THR A 5 8.79 6.12 -5.72
CA THR A 5 9.04 6.38 -4.29
C THR A 5 7.71 6.49 -3.55
N ALA A 6 7.72 6.19 -2.26
CA ALA A 6 6.54 6.33 -1.41
C ALA A 6 5.98 7.76 -1.40
N GLU A 7 6.86 8.76 -1.41
CA GLU A 7 6.49 10.17 -1.42
C GLU A 7 5.76 10.54 -2.72
N GLN A 8 6.26 10.08 -3.87
CA GLN A 8 5.61 10.34 -5.16
C GLN A 8 4.26 9.64 -5.25
N LEU A 9 4.16 8.39 -4.78
CA LEU A 9 2.90 7.66 -4.71
C LEU A 9 1.89 8.33 -3.78
N ALA A 10 2.33 8.85 -2.64
CA ALA A 10 1.48 9.59 -1.71
C ALA A 10 0.96 10.87 -2.34
N GLN A 11 1.82 11.62 -3.03
CA GLN A 11 1.41 12.84 -3.72
C GLN A 11 0.39 12.54 -4.83
N SER A 12 0.65 11.56 -5.70
CA SER A 12 -0.29 11.15 -6.74
C SER A 12 -1.63 10.70 -6.16
N LEU A 13 -1.65 9.97 -5.03
CA LEU A 13 -2.88 9.55 -4.36
C LEU A 13 -3.66 10.76 -3.82
N LEU A 14 -2.99 11.70 -3.15
CA LEU A 14 -3.64 12.89 -2.59
C LEU A 14 -4.20 13.80 -3.68
N ASP A 15 -3.47 13.97 -4.78
CA ASP A 15 -3.94 14.73 -5.94
C ASP A 15 -5.17 14.08 -6.57
N PHE A 16 -5.14 12.75 -6.76
CA PHE A 16 -6.29 12.00 -7.25
C PHE A 16 -7.53 12.16 -6.36
N LEU A 17 -7.40 12.02 -5.04
CA LEU A 17 -8.53 12.19 -4.12
C LEU A 17 -9.09 13.62 -4.17
N LYS A 18 -8.21 14.62 -4.24
CA LYS A 18 -8.59 16.03 -4.34
C LYS A 18 -9.34 16.34 -5.63
N GLU A 19 -8.88 15.81 -6.76
CA GLU A 19 -9.56 15.96 -8.06
C GLU A 19 -10.97 15.35 -8.06
N ASN A 20 -11.18 14.31 -7.26
CA ASN A 20 -12.48 13.65 -7.09
C ASN A 20 -13.31 14.22 -5.93
N GLY A 21 -12.82 15.24 -5.22
CA GLY A 21 -13.53 15.85 -4.09
C GLY A 21 -13.67 14.92 -2.87
N ILE A 22 -12.78 13.94 -2.72
CA ILE A 22 -12.76 12.99 -1.59
C ILE A 22 -11.74 13.51 -0.57
N ASP A 23 -12.15 13.71 0.68
CA ASP A 23 -11.23 14.09 1.75
C ASP A 23 -10.47 12.84 2.23
N ILE A 24 -9.14 12.90 2.23
CA ILE A 24 -8.29 11.83 2.76
C ILE A 24 -8.60 11.53 4.24
N LYS A 25 -9.16 12.49 4.99
CA LYS A 25 -9.61 12.28 6.38
C LYS A 25 -10.75 11.26 6.50
N ASP A 26 -11.49 11.03 5.42
CA ASP A 26 -12.54 10.00 5.37
C ASP A 26 -11.94 8.60 5.13
N CYS A 27 -10.64 8.50 4.84
CA CYS A 27 -9.96 7.23 4.69
C CYS A 27 -9.91 6.48 6.03
N ARG A 28 -10.53 5.30 6.07
CA ARG A 28 -10.56 4.44 7.26
C ARG A 28 -9.54 3.33 7.22
N GLY A 29 -9.18 2.89 6.02
CA GLY A 29 -8.28 1.76 5.83
C GLY A 29 -7.53 1.86 4.51
N GLN A 30 -6.33 1.30 4.51
CA GLN A 30 -5.42 1.24 3.38
C GLN A 30 -4.87 -0.17 3.25
N SER A 31 -4.74 -0.68 2.03
CA SER A 31 -4.23 -2.01 1.77
C SER A 31 -3.35 -2.03 0.54
N TYR A 32 -2.11 -2.50 0.70
CA TYR A 32 -1.11 -2.56 -0.35
C TYR A 32 -0.37 -3.89 -0.36
N ASP A 33 0.40 -4.15 -1.43
CA ASP A 33 1.35 -5.26 -1.47
C ASP A 33 2.51 -5.07 -0.47
N ASN A 34 3.35 -6.08 -0.28
CA ASN A 34 4.45 -6.01 0.69
C ASN A 34 5.68 -5.22 0.19
N ALA A 35 5.60 -4.47 -0.91
CA ALA A 35 6.72 -3.69 -1.39
C ALA A 35 7.10 -2.60 -0.39
N SER A 36 8.40 -2.33 -0.25
CA SER A 36 8.92 -1.43 0.79
C SER A 36 8.47 0.03 0.62
N ASN A 37 8.24 0.47 -0.61
CA ASN A 37 7.67 1.78 -0.94
C ASN A 37 6.16 1.87 -0.69
N MET A 38 5.45 0.75 -0.53
CA MET A 38 4.03 0.72 -0.22
C MET A 38 3.80 0.51 1.27
N SER A 39 4.37 -0.56 1.82
CA SER A 39 4.08 -1.08 3.16
C SER A 39 5.24 -0.88 4.14
N GLY A 40 6.23 -0.08 3.74
CA GLY A 40 7.31 0.34 4.62
C GLY A 40 6.78 1.17 5.79
N LYS A 41 7.04 0.71 7.01
CA LYS A 41 6.61 1.37 8.25
C LYS A 41 7.09 2.82 8.38
N TYR A 42 8.27 3.15 7.82
CA TYR A 42 8.90 4.46 7.99
C TYR A 42 8.86 5.30 6.71
N ASN A 43 9.08 4.66 5.55
CA ASN A 43 9.25 5.33 4.25
C ASN A 43 8.37 4.69 3.17
N GLY A 44 7.32 3.99 3.54
CA GLY A 44 6.32 3.46 2.61
C GLY A 44 5.10 4.36 2.55
N LEU A 45 4.28 4.21 1.51
CA LEU A 45 3.01 4.93 1.33
C LEU A 45 2.13 4.86 2.59
N GLN A 46 2.11 3.70 3.26
CA GLN A 46 1.46 3.50 4.54
C GLN A 46 1.85 4.55 5.59
N ALA A 47 3.13 4.92 5.66
CA ALA A 47 3.64 5.88 6.63
C ALA A 47 3.19 7.32 6.32
N HIS A 48 2.79 7.60 5.07
CA HIS A 48 2.28 8.90 4.64
C HIS A 48 0.77 9.03 4.91
N ILE A 49 0.01 7.94 4.91
CA ILE A 49 -1.44 7.93 5.22
C ILE A 49 -1.66 7.41 6.65
N LYS A 50 -1.38 8.24 7.66
CA LYS A 50 -1.28 7.79 9.07
C LYS A 50 -2.61 7.53 9.78
N ASP A 51 -3.67 8.19 9.35
CA ASP A 51 -4.98 8.15 10.02
C ASP A 51 -5.90 7.03 9.50
N ALA A 52 -5.37 6.13 8.67
CA ALA A 52 -6.06 4.98 8.11
C ALA A 52 -5.42 3.66 8.59
N GLU A 53 -6.25 2.69 8.97
CA GLU A 53 -5.79 1.37 9.38
C GLU A 53 -5.12 0.64 8.22
N TYR A 54 -3.89 0.19 8.42
CA TYR A 54 -3.18 -0.55 7.41
C TYR A 54 -3.46 -2.05 7.50
N ILE A 55 -3.86 -2.63 6.38
CA ILE A 55 -4.14 -4.05 6.21
C ILE A 55 -3.29 -4.58 5.05
N PRO A 56 -2.44 -5.59 5.25
CA PRO A 56 -1.70 -6.20 4.15
C PRO A 56 -2.64 -6.75 3.07
N CYS A 57 -2.26 -6.64 1.80
CA CYS A 57 -3.07 -7.16 0.70
C CYS A 57 -3.25 -8.68 0.81
N PHE A 58 -4.50 -9.11 1.05
CA PHE A 58 -4.84 -10.52 1.23
C PHE A 58 -4.46 -11.40 0.03
N ALA A 59 -4.67 -10.92 -1.20
CA ALA A 59 -4.31 -11.67 -2.40
C ALA A 59 -2.79 -11.93 -2.47
N HIS A 60 -1.98 -10.93 -2.12
CA HIS A 60 -0.53 -11.09 -2.06
C HIS A 60 -0.10 -12.01 -0.92
N SER A 61 -0.71 -11.88 0.26
CA SER A 61 -0.47 -12.79 1.38
C SER A 61 -0.79 -14.24 1.02
N LEU A 62 -1.92 -14.47 0.35
CA LEU A 62 -2.32 -15.81 -0.10
C LEU A 62 -1.37 -16.38 -1.15
N ASN A 63 -0.99 -15.58 -2.14
CA ASN A 63 -0.05 -16.00 -3.16
C ASN A 63 1.32 -16.36 -2.56
N LEU A 64 1.79 -15.62 -1.56
CA LEU A 64 3.03 -15.92 -0.86
C LEU A 64 2.96 -17.26 -0.12
N VAL A 65 1.89 -17.51 0.62
CA VAL A 65 1.69 -18.79 1.33
C VAL A 65 1.59 -19.96 0.34
N ALA A 66 0.82 -19.80 -0.73
CA ALA A 66 0.68 -20.82 -1.77
C ALA A 66 2.03 -21.15 -2.44
N LYS A 67 2.82 -20.11 -2.75
CA LYS A 67 4.16 -20.27 -3.31
C LYS A 67 5.08 -21.03 -2.34
N CYS A 68 5.13 -20.63 -1.07
CA CYS A 68 5.92 -21.33 -0.07
C CYS A 68 5.50 -22.80 0.06
N ALA A 69 4.20 -23.08 0.09
CA ALA A 69 3.69 -24.45 0.17
C ALA A 69 4.11 -25.30 -1.04
N ALA A 70 4.07 -24.73 -2.25
CA ALA A 70 4.49 -25.42 -3.47
C ALA A 70 6.01 -25.68 -3.50
N GLU A 71 6.82 -24.71 -3.05
CA GLU A 71 8.28 -24.84 -2.98
C GLU A 71 8.73 -25.84 -1.91
N CYS A 72 8.01 -25.98 -0.80
CA CYS A 72 8.32 -26.97 0.25
C CYS A 72 8.03 -28.43 -0.15
N TYR A 73 7.31 -28.66 -1.25
CA TYR A 73 6.99 -30.02 -1.74
C TYR A 73 8.02 -30.55 -2.75
N LEU A 74 8.94 -29.69 -3.23
CA LEU A 74 10.06 -30.03 -4.11
C LEU A 74 11.35 -30.22 -3.31
#